data_AF-A0A927YEE8-F1
#
_entry.id   AF-A0A927YEE8-F1
#
_cell.length_a   1.000
_cell.length_b   1.000
_cell.length_c   1.000
_cell.angle_alpha   90.00
_cell.angle_beta   90.00
_cell.angle_gamma   90.00
#
_symmetry.space_group_name_H-M   'P 1'
#
loop_
_entity.id
_entity.type
_entity.pdbx_description
1 polymer ?
#
loop_
_entity_poly.entity_id
_entity_poly.type
_entity_poly.pdbx_seq_one_letter_code
_entity_poly.pdbx_strand_id
1 'polypeptide(L)'
;MLTASLAINKKDRKGEEMSKSTVKAIYTICVALIVFLCTGKMTAYATDNIQAGSVSEYLTETGDYDLYPITLESGVYLQARLTQPSDPTLDYDLYLMDSSGNFIAASEYETYINGTTPTLQESIGYMPSGNEATYYIVVLSASGGSSSAAYTLDYSVCNVWSSEEPNENMMETSYYSLNSSSLTISGNTLGSPIDNDWIELSIPNTAEYSSVHFSYDTSMTNDIGIEVYENLSNTGYKMNKISSGRDLNVTAGSTYYVRIFYDGTLENFDETEISEVYDLFVSTVYSPTVATIDSIVGTMGNQKVNYPGYGYYYRTGQGTITVSGRATYNGSTASNQPAAFSDLYVYYYNPYWAANNTSNYASAITTCQTDANGNYTAQLQLPPPMGGESIRFSSSTQYFDVCYIFIFDVNNLSQELCSEPFIYVDRSDYN
;
A
#
# COMPACT_ATOMS: atom_id res chain seq x y z
N MET A 1 -25.75 9.81 30.40
CA MET A 1 -24.63 10.56 29.82
C MET A 1 -24.76 12.00 30.26
N LEU A 2 -23.88 12.46 31.16
CA LEU A 2 -23.74 13.88 31.47
C LEU A 2 -22.57 14.37 30.60
N THR A 3 -22.85 15.07 29.51
CA THR A 3 -21.84 15.85 28.79
C THR A 3 -21.50 17.06 29.67
N ALA A 4 -20.24 17.15 30.10
CA ALA A 4 -19.75 18.27 30.89
C ALA A 4 -18.77 19.10 30.07
N SER A 5 -19.29 20.00 29.22
CA SER A 5 -18.48 21.08 28.62
C SER A 5 -18.07 22.03 29.75
N LEU A 6 -16.77 22.06 30.08
CA LEU A 6 -16.23 22.89 31.16
C LEU A 6 -15.60 24.16 30.58
N ALA A 7 -16.43 25.17 30.31
CA ALA A 7 -15.93 26.52 30.05
C ALA A 7 -15.34 27.12 31.35
N ILE A 8 -14.02 27.03 31.54
CA ILE A 8 -13.35 27.67 32.69
C ILE A 8 -13.33 29.19 32.46
N ASN A 9 -14.21 29.89 33.18
CA ASN A 9 -14.22 31.35 33.22
C ASN A 9 -12.88 31.85 33.78
N LYS A 10 -12.10 32.61 32.99
CA LYS A 10 -10.79 33.16 33.38
C LYS A 10 -10.86 34.26 34.44
N LYS A 11 -12.07 34.60 34.89
CA LYS A 11 -12.30 35.60 35.94
C LYS A 11 -12.67 34.93 37.26
N ASP A 12 -12.12 35.46 38.35
CA ASP A 12 -12.48 35.03 39.69
C ASP A 12 -13.91 35.48 40.07
N ARG A 13 -14.36 35.16 41.28
CA ARG A 13 -15.69 35.55 41.79
C ARG A 13 -15.91 37.06 41.90
N LYS A 14 -14.85 37.87 41.76
CA LYS A 14 -14.89 39.33 41.78
C LYS A 14 -14.80 39.93 40.37
N GLY A 15 -14.62 39.12 39.34
CA GLY A 15 -14.51 39.56 37.95
C GLY A 15 -13.09 39.95 37.53
N GLU A 16 -12.08 39.67 38.36
CA GLU A 16 -10.66 39.94 38.08
C GLU A 16 -10.03 38.76 37.33
N GLU A 17 -9.09 39.01 36.42
CA GLU A 17 -8.39 37.92 35.73
C GLU A 17 -7.59 37.06 36.72
N MET A 18 -7.82 35.76 36.68
CA MET A 18 -7.06 34.81 37.48
C MET A 18 -5.60 34.75 37.01
N SER A 19 -4.67 34.60 37.96
CA SER A 19 -3.26 34.43 37.61
C SER A 19 -3.05 33.16 36.79
N LYS A 20 -2.05 33.16 35.88
CA LYS A 20 -1.71 31.98 35.05
C LYS A 20 -1.46 30.72 35.88
N SER A 21 -0.87 30.84 37.07
CA SER A 21 -0.66 29.71 37.99
C SER A 21 -1.97 29.16 38.57
N THR A 22 -2.96 30.03 38.81
CA THR A 22 -4.29 29.65 39.31
C THR A 22 -5.10 28.96 38.21
N VAL A 23 -5.05 29.47 36.98
CA VAL A 23 -5.70 28.82 35.82
C VAL A 23 -5.10 27.44 35.56
N LYS A 24 -3.77 27.31 35.61
CA LYS A 24 -3.09 26.00 35.47
C LYS A 24 -3.47 25.02 36.57
N ALA A 25 -3.52 25.47 37.84
CA ALA A 25 -3.94 24.63 38.96
C ALA A 25 -5.41 24.18 38.85
N ILE A 26 -6.31 25.07 38.39
CA ILE A 26 -7.71 24.73 38.13
C ILE A 26 -7.80 23.72 36.98
N TYR A 27 -7.03 23.89 35.90
CA TYR A 27 -6.93 22.91 34.83
C TYR A 27 -6.50 21.53 35.34
N THR A 28 -5.40 21.47 36.12
CA THR A 28 -4.90 20.22 36.70
C THR A 28 -5.93 19.57 37.64
N ILE A 29 -6.65 20.35 38.45
CA ILE A 29 -7.68 19.83 39.36
C ILE A 29 -8.91 19.37 38.57
N CYS A 30 -9.33 20.09 37.53
CA CYS A 30 -10.46 19.71 36.69
C CYS A 30 -10.17 18.44 35.89
N VAL A 31 -8.97 18.31 35.31
CA VAL A 31 -8.51 17.07 34.67
C VAL A 31 -8.51 15.92 35.68
N ALA A 32 -7.96 16.12 36.89
CA ALA A 32 -7.97 15.10 37.95
C ALA A 32 -9.38 14.74 38.47
N LEU A 33 -10.34 15.67 38.45
CA LEU A 33 -11.73 15.41 38.86
C LEU A 33 -12.55 14.70 37.77
N ILE A 34 -12.26 14.98 36.50
CA ILE A 34 -12.90 14.36 35.33
C ILE A 34 -12.41 12.92 35.16
N VAL A 35 -11.11 12.68 35.40
CA VAL A 35 -10.52 11.35 35.54
C VAL A 35 -11.28 10.46 36.52
N PHE A 36 -11.91 11.04 37.57
CA PHE A 36 -12.68 10.29 38.57
C PHE A 36 -14.12 9.95 38.12
N LEU A 37 -14.64 10.54 37.04
CA LEU A 37 -16.05 10.43 36.61
C LEU A 37 -16.27 9.62 35.33
N CYS A 38 -15.23 9.27 34.58
CA CYS A 38 -15.35 8.37 33.42
C CYS A 38 -15.67 6.94 33.87
N THR A 39 -16.90 6.49 33.60
CA THR A 39 -17.40 5.15 33.94
C THR A 39 -17.29 4.24 32.72
N GLY A 40 -16.06 3.94 32.34
CA GLY A 40 -15.69 2.94 31.35
C GLY A 40 -14.22 2.62 31.58
N LYS A 41 -13.92 1.81 32.60
CA LYS A 41 -12.55 1.37 32.86
C LYS A 41 -12.20 0.30 31.82
N MET A 42 -11.34 0.64 30.86
CA MET A 42 -10.60 -0.39 30.14
C MET A 42 -9.48 -0.81 31.08
N THR A 43 -9.50 -2.06 31.53
CA THR A 43 -8.42 -2.60 32.36
C THR A 43 -7.72 -3.63 31.52
N ALA A 44 -6.55 -3.26 31.02
CA ALA A 44 -5.65 -4.15 30.33
C ALA A 44 -4.74 -4.81 31.36
N TYR A 45 -4.41 -6.06 31.15
CA TYR A 45 -3.44 -6.81 31.95
C TYR A 45 -2.43 -7.45 31.01
N ALA A 46 -1.19 -7.63 31.45
CA ALA A 46 -0.24 -8.46 30.74
C ALA A 46 -0.80 -9.88 30.66
N THR A 47 -1.32 -10.26 29.50
CA THR A 47 -1.80 -11.61 29.20
C THR A 47 -1.08 -12.15 27.99
N ASP A 48 -0.91 -13.47 27.91
CA ASP A 48 -0.35 -14.11 26.69
C ASP A 48 -1.25 -13.91 25.45
N ASN A 49 -2.48 -13.44 25.65
CA ASN A 49 -3.46 -13.17 24.59
C ASN A 49 -3.60 -11.67 24.35
N ILE A 50 -3.89 -11.30 23.10
CA ILE A 50 -4.21 -9.93 22.69
C ILE A 50 -5.54 -9.52 23.31
N GLN A 51 -5.63 -8.28 23.79
CA GLN A 51 -6.92 -7.69 24.16
C GLN A 51 -7.18 -6.50 23.23
N ALA A 52 -8.13 -6.68 22.32
CA ALA A 52 -8.53 -5.64 21.39
C ALA A 52 -10.01 -5.30 21.56
N GLY A 53 -10.37 -4.07 21.19
CA GLY A 53 -11.75 -3.60 21.24
C GLY A 53 -11.94 -2.32 20.45
N SER A 54 -13.20 -1.93 20.32
CA SER A 54 -13.61 -0.75 19.57
C SER A 54 -14.73 -0.01 20.30
N VAL A 55 -14.71 1.32 20.22
CA VAL A 55 -15.76 2.20 20.73
C VAL A 55 -16.04 3.30 19.70
N SER A 56 -17.30 3.67 19.56
CA SER A 56 -17.72 4.75 18.67
C SER A 56 -18.53 5.78 19.44
N GLU A 57 -18.12 7.04 19.39
CA GLU A 57 -18.72 8.16 20.12
C GLU A 57 -18.68 9.44 19.25
N TYR A 58 -19.11 10.56 19.82
CA TYR A 58 -19.27 11.84 19.13
C TYR A 58 -18.64 12.98 19.93
N LEU A 59 -17.91 13.87 19.25
CA LEU A 59 -17.44 15.13 19.82
C LEU A 59 -18.26 16.28 19.24
N THR A 60 -18.78 17.16 20.10
CA THR A 60 -19.85 18.09 19.72
C THR A 60 -19.37 19.45 19.26
N GLU A 61 -18.16 19.85 19.65
CA GLU A 61 -17.56 21.14 19.29
C GLU A 61 -16.03 21.08 19.28
N THR A 62 -15.39 22.14 18.78
CA THR A 62 -13.92 22.24 18.75
C THR A 62 -13.38 22.36 20.16
N GLY A 63 -12.37 21.57 20.49
CA GLY A 63 -11.80 21.45 21.83
C GLY A 63 -12.58 20.51 22.76
N ASP A 64 -13.67 19.89 22.29
CA ASP A 64 -14.32 18.78 22.99
C ASP A 64 -13.42 17.54 22.96
N TYR A 65 -13.48 16.69 23.98
CA TYR A 65 -12.62 15.52 24.08
C TYR A 65 -13.25 14.40 24.91
N ASP A 66 -12.88 13.17 24.58
CA ASP A 66 -13.18 11.98 25.37
C ASP A 66 -11.90 11.39 25.98
N LEU A 67 -12.04 10.80 27.18
CA LEU A 67 -10.94 10.15 27.90
C LEU A 67 -11.28 8.69 28.18
N TYR A 68 -10.41 7.81 27.71
CA TYR A 68 -10.52 6.36 27.92
C TYR A 68 -9.40 5.91 28.86
N PRO A 69 -9.71 5.64 30.14
CA PRO A 69 -8.71 5.20 31.11
C PRO A 69 -8.26 3.78 30.80
N ILE A 70 -6.94 3.56 30.81
CA ILE A 70 -6.31 2.25 30.66
C ILE A 70 -5.23 2.03 31.71
N THR A 71 -5.22 0.88 32.35
CA THR A 71 -4.14 0.46 33.26
C THR A 71 -3.17 -0.44 32.51
N LEU A 72 -1.87 -0.14 32.58
CA LEU A 72 -0.83 -0.88 31.89
C LEU A 72 0.29 -1.27 32.86
N GLU A 73 0.78 -2.50 32.72
CA GLU A 73 1.99 -2.99 33.40
C GLU A 73 3.24 -2.73 32.55
N SER A 74 4.42 -2.92 33.16
CA SER A 74 5.70 -2.83 32.45
C SER A 74 5.77 -3.86 31.31
N GLY A 75 6.19 -3.42 30.12
CA GLY A 75 6.42 -4.31 28.97
C GLY A 75 5.18 -4.69 28.16
N VAL A 76 3.98 -4.24 28.56
CA VAL A 76 2.76 -4.36 27.75
C VAL A 76 2.77 -3.27 26.69
N TYR A 77 2.56 -3.64 25.44
CA TYR A 77 2.45 -2.69 24.34
C TYR A 77 0.99 -2.27 24.16
N LEU A 78 0.72 -0.96 24.25
CA LEU A 78 -0.56 -0.35 23.91
C LEU A 78 -0.50 0.21 22.49
N GLN A 79 -1.49 -0.13 21.69
CA GLN A 79 -1.77 0.49 20.40
C GLN A 79 -3.20 1.05 20.41
N ALA A 80 -3.39 2.23 19.83
CA ALA A 80 -4.72 2.81 19.65
C ALA A 80 -4.81 3.51 18.30
N ARG A 81 -5.97 3.37 17.64
CA ARG A 81 -6.23 3.89 16.30
C ARG A 81 -7.56 4.60 16.25
N LEU A 82 -7.55 5.85 15.81
CA LEU A 82 -8.72 6.69 15.64
C LEU A 82 -9.08 6.78 14.16
N THR A 83 -10.25 6.24 13.83
CA THR A 83 -10.91 6.51 12.56
C THR A 83 -11.77 7.76 12.71
N GLN A 84 -11.37 8.82 12.01
CA GLN A 84 -12.09 10.09 11.99
C GLN A 84 -13.45 9.94 11.28
N PRO A 85 -14.44 10.80 11.60
CA PRO A 85 -15.68 10.85 10.82
C PRO A 85 -15.39 11.20 9.36
N SER A 86 -16.22 10.71 8.42
CA SER A 86 -16.03 10.97 6.98
C SER A 86 -16.31 12.41 6.53
N ASP A 87 -16.46 13.36 7.45
CA ASP A 87 -16.75 14.76 7.16
C ASP A 87 -15.43 15.55 7.05
N PRO A 88 -15.12 16.15 5.88
CA PRO A 88 -13.86 16.87 5.66
C PRO A 88 -13.68 18.15 6.50
N THR A 89 -14.71 18.56 7.25
CA THR A 89 -14.65 19.73 8.12
C THR A 89 -14.30 19.40 9.57
N LEU A 90 -14.27 18.10 9.91
CA LEU A 90 -13.92 17.57 11.22
C LEU A 90 -12.48 17.09 11.19
N ASP A 91 -11.73 17.44 12.24
CA ASP A 91 -10.32 17.06 12.39
C ASP A 91 -10.10 16.64 13.84
N TYR A 92 -9.96 15.34 14.07
CA TYR A 92 -9.83 14.77 15.42
C TYR A 92 -8.45 14.16 15.59
N ASP A 93 -7.77 14.55 16.67
CA ASP A 93 -6.42 14.11 17.01
C ASP A 93 -6.44 13.04 18.11
N LEU A 94 -5.40 12.21 18.14
CA LEU A 94 -5.26 11.12 19.10
C LEU A 94 -4.03 11.33 19.98
N TYR A 95 -4.21 11.22 21.29
CA TYR A 95 -3.11 11.34 22.25
C TYR A 95 -3.15 10.27 23.33
N LEU A 96 -2.00 10.10 23.99
CA LEU A 96 -1.89 9.40 25.26
C LEU A 96 -1.42 10.35 26.35
N MET A 97 -2.10 10.32 27.49
CA MET A 97 -1.71 11.05 28.69
C MET A 97 -1.37 10.12 29.86
N ASP A 98 -0.38 10.51 30.66
CA ASP A 98 -0.14 9.89 31.97
C ASP A 98 -1.16 10.38 33.03
N SER A 99 -1.12 9.77 34.22
CA SER A 99 -2.01 10.16 35.34
C SER A 99 -1.81 11.58 35.86
N SER A 100 -0.73 12.25 35.48
CA SER A 100 -0.45 13.64 35.83
C SER A 100 -0.96 14.63 34.77
N GLY A 101 -1.52 14.12 33.66
CA GLY A 101 -1.99 14.91 32.52
C GLY A 101 -0.88 15.37 31.59
N ASN A 102 0.29 14.70 31.59
CA ASN A 102 1.32 14.96 30.59
C ASN A 102 1.05 14.10 29.34
N PHE A 103 1.14 14.71 28.16
CA PHE A 103 1.13 13.98 26.90
C PHE A 103 2.42 13.20 26.73
N ILE A 104 2.29 11.92 26.33
CA ILE A 104 3.41 11.00 26.17
C ILE A 104 3.47 10.33 24.79
N ALA A 105 2.36 10.33 24.04
CA ALA A 105 2.29 9.95 22.63
C ALA A 105 1.22 10.80 21.94
N ALA A 106 1.36 11.02 20.64
CA ALA A 106 0.46 11.85 19.85
C ALA A 106 0.43 11.37 18.39
N SER A 107 -0.71 11.57 17.73
CA SER A 107 -0.88 11.49 16.28
C SER A 107 -1.78 12.65 15.86
N GLU A 108 -1.23 13.52 15.01
CA GLU A 108 -1.84 14.78 14.56
C GLU A 108 -1.63 14.92 13.04
N TYR A 109 -2.59 14.47 12.23
CA TYR A 109 -2.54 14.66 10.78
C TYR A 109 -3.45 15.80 10.36
N GLU A 110 -2.97 16.66 9.46
CA GLU A 110 -3.86 17.63 8.82
C GLU A 110 -4.96 16.87 8.05
N THR A 111 -6.23 17.15 8.38
CA THR A 111 -7.36 16.57 7.64
C THR A 111 -7.18 16.72 6.13
N TYR A 112 -7.17 15.56 5.46
CA TYR A 112 -6.98 15.47 4.02
C TYR A 112 -7.88 14.40 3.43
N ILE A 113 -9.03 14.82 2.93
CA ILE A 113 -9.94 13.98 2.16
C ILE A 113 -9.64 14.19 0.66
N ASN A 114 -8.93 13.24 0.04
CA ASN A 114 -8.69 13.26 -1.41
C ASN A 114 -9.89 12.70 -2.20
N GLY A 115 -11.04 13.36 -2.07
CA GLY A 115 -12.28 13.10 -2.81
C GLY A 115 -13.04 11.82 -2.45
N THR A 116 -12.37 10.67 -2.32
CA THR A 116 -13.00 9.35 -2.10
C THR A 116 -12.38 8.51 -0.97
N THR A 117 -11.17 8.86 -0.51
CA THR A 117 -10.52 8.19 0.63
C THR A 117 -10.65 9.07 1.88
N PRO A 118 -11.10 8.54 3.02
CA PRO A 118 -11.15 9.29 4.27
C PRO A 118 -9.75 9.77 4.68
N THR A 119 -9.70 10.76 5.59
CA THR A 119 -8.45 11.15 6.25
C THR A 119 -7.74 9.93 6.81
N LEU A 120 -6.41 9.90 6.71
CA LEU A 120 -5.59 8.86 7.32
C LEU A 120 -5.94 8.72 8.81
N GLN A 121 -6.04 7.49 9.30
CA GLN A 121 -6.35 7.22 10.70
C GLN A 121 -5.19 7.69 11.60
N GLU A 122 -5.51 8.32 12.72
CA GLU A 122 -4.50 8.63 13.73
C GLU A 122 -4.16 7.37 14.50
N SER A 123 -2.88 7.12 14.78
CA SER A 123 -2.45 5.91 15.50
C SER A 123 -1.32 6.21 16.48
N ILE A 124 -1.36 5.62 17.67
CA ILE A 124 -0.35 5.81 18.71
C ILE A 124 0.08 4.47 19.30
N GLY A 125 1.36 4.40 19.67
CA GLY A 125 1.95 3.26 20.36
C GLY A 125 2.57 3.69 21.69
N TYR A 126 2.51 2.83 22.71
CA TYR A 126 3.23 3.09 23.97
C TYR A 126 3.56 1.83 24.76
N MET A 127 4.80 1.75 25.24
CA MET A 127 5.28 0.70 26.14
C MET A 127 5.73 1.28 27.49
N PRO A 128 5.02 1.02 28.59
CA PRO A 128 5.46 1.44 29.92
C PRO A 128 6.72 0.69 30.36
N SER A 129 7.67 1.41 30.97
CA SER A 129 8.90 0.85 31.56
C SER A 129 8.91 0.85 33.09
N GLY A 130 7.78 1.22 33.73
CA GLY A 130 7.64 1.38 35.18
C GLY A 130 6.67 0.40 35.84
N ASN A 131 6.34 0.66 37.10
CA ASN A 131 5.26 -0.06 37.78
C ASN A 131 3.92 0.15 37.07
N GLU A 132 2.97 -0.75 37.33
CA GLU A 132 1.59 -0.59 36.88
C GLU A 132 1.07 0.83 37.12
N ALA A 133 0.57 1.46 36.06
CA ALA A 133 0.10 2.84 36.08
C ALA A 133 -1.15 3.00 35.19
N THR A 134 -1.93 4.04 35.48
CA THR A 134 -3.09 4.40 34.66
C THR A 134 -2.73 5.52 33.69
N TYR A 135 -3.10 5.31 32.43
CA TYR A 135 -2.96 6.23 31.31
C TYR A 135 -4.35 6.54 30.74
N TYR A 136 -4.43 7.54 29.87
CA TYR A 136 -5.68 7.97 29.25
C TYR A 136 -5.46 8.15 27.76
N ILE A 137 -6.14 7.36 26.95
CA ILE A 137 -6.26 7.62 25.52
C ILE A 137 -7.23 8.80 25.37
N VAL A 138 -6.83 9.79 24.58
CA VAL A 138 -7.54 11.05 24.42
C VAL A 138 -7.92 11.19 22.95
N VAL A 139 -9.21 11.30 22.68
CA VAL A 139 -9.71 11.72 21.37
C VAL A 139 -10.10 13.19 21.50
N LEU A 140 -9.42 14.07 20.76
CA LEU A 140 -9.62 15.52 20.84
C LEU A 140 -10.18 16.04 19.51
N SER A 141 -11.20 16.89 19.56
CA SER A 141 -11.68 17.61 18.39
C SER A 141 -10.80 18.84 18.14
N ALA A 142 -9.80 18.73 17.27
CA ALA A 142 -8.92 19.83 16.90
C ALA A 142 -9.64 20.88 16.04
N SER A 143 -10.55 20.43 15.16
CA SER A 143 -11.44 21.27 14.38
C SER A 143 -12.83 20.67 14.25
N GLY A 144 -13.85 21.53 14.37
CA GLY A 144 -15.25 21.16 14.18
C GLY A 144 -15.86 20.37 15.35
N GLY A 145 -16.99 19.72 15.09
CA GLY A 145 -17.72 18.86 16.02
C GLY A 145 -19.04 18.42 15.39
N SER A 146 -19.48 17.19 15.66
CA SER A 146 -20.73 16.64 15.15
C SER A 146 -21.38 15.68 16.14
N SER A 147 -22.67 15.88 16.39
CA SER A 147 -23.50 14.96 17.20
C SER A 147 -24.11 13.81 16.38
N SER A 148 -23.80 13.73 15.08
CA SER A 148 -24.33 12.69 14.19
C SER A 148 -23.26 12.00 13.35
N ALA A 149 -22.03 12.53 13.30
CA ALA A 149 -20.89 11.89 12.65
C ALA A 149 -19.96 11.36 13.74
N ALA A 150 -19.98 10.04 13.94
CA ALA A 150 -19.20 9.39 14.98
C ALA A 150 -17.74 9.25 14.54
N TYR A 151 -16.83 9.27 15.50
CA TYR A 151 -15.51 8.69 15.34
C TYR A 151 -15.52 7.23 15.82
N THR A 152 -14.50 6.47 15.48
CA THR A 152 -14.27 5.13 16.05
C THR A 152 -12.86 5.04 16.60
N LEU A 153 -12.73 4.65 17.86
CA LEU A 153 -11.47 4.37 18.53
C LEU A 153 -11.32 2.85 18.68
N ASP A 154 -10.38 2.28 17.94
CA ASP A 154 -9.90 0.93 18.16
C ASP A 154 -8.71 0.96 19.11
N TYR A 155 -8.57 -0.08 19.93
CA TYR A 155 -7.43 -0.26 20.81
C TYR A 155 -7.00 -1.72 20.85
N SER A 156 -5.73 -1.93 21.14
CA SER A 156 -5.14 -3.24 21.35
C SER A 156 -4.06 -3.16 22.42
N VAL A 157 -3.95 -4.23 23.21
CA VAL A 157 -2.80 -4.48 24.07
C VAL A 157 -2.24 -5.87 23.82
N CYS A 158 -0.92 -5.96 23.72
CA CYS A 158 -0.21 -7.21 23.50
C CYS A 158 1.16 -7.20 24.20
N ASN A 159 1.84 -8.35 24.18
CA ASN A 159 3.19 -8.52 24.73
C ASN A 159 4.22 -8.89 23.64
N VAL A 160 3.84 -8.77 22.37
CA VAL A 160 4.69 -9.09 21.22
C VAL A 160 4.85 -7.81 20.42
N TRP A 161 6.11 -7.40 20.24
CA TRP A 161 6.49 -6.17 19.58
C TRP A 161 7.95 -6.31 19.10
N SER A 162 8.28 -5.58 18.04
CA SER A 162 9.62 -5.60 17.43
C SER A 162 10.52 -4.50 18.02
N SER A 163 11.83 -4.56 17.79
CA SER A 163 12.76 -3.57 18.39
C SER A 163 12.61 -2.14 17.84
N GLU A 164 11.89 -1.95 16.74
CA GLU A 164 11.66 -0.64 16.12
C GLU A 164 10.46 0.10 16.74
N GLU A 165 9.75 -0.53 17.68
CA GLU A 165 8.54 0.00 18.29
C GLU A 165 8.82 1.08 19.37
N PRO A 166 7.94 2.08 19.54
CA PRO A 166 6.71 2.32 18.79
C PRO A 166 6.99 2.98 17.44
N ASN A 167 6.27 2.59 16.40
CA ASN A 167 6.34 3.20 15.06
C ASN A 167 4.94 3.37 14.41
N GLU A 168 3.92 3.65 15.23
CA GLU A 168 2.50 3.61 14.85
C GLU A 168 2.05 4.74 13.92
N ASN A 169 2.84 5.81 13.85
CA ASN A 169 2.57 6.97 13.02
C ASN A 169 3.87 7.53 12.44
N MET A 170 3.75 8.44 11.47
CA MET A 170 4.93 8.95 10.78
C MET A 170 5.92 9.71 11.70
N MET A 171 5.47 10.25 12.83
CA MET A 171 6.33 11.02 13.74
C MET A 171 7.31 10.13 14.50
N GLU A 172 7.05 8.82 14.50
CA GLU A 172 7.84 7.80 15.18
C GLU A 172 8.67 6.95 14.20
N THR A 173 8.71 7.35 12.92
CA THR A 173 9.37 6.57 11.86
C THR A 173 10.88 6.44 12.01
N SER A 174 11.38 5.24 11.73
CA SER A 174 12.79 5.01 11.40
C SER A 174 13.09 5.43 9.96
N TYR A 175 14.24 6.08 9.76
CA TYR A 175 14.69 6.55 8.45
C TYR A 175 15.59 5.53 7.75
N TYR A 176 15.25 5.22 6.50
CA TYR A 176 16.02 4.37 5.61
C TYR A 176 16.33 5.09 4.29
N SER A 177 17.38 4.62 3.61
CA SER A 177 17.75 5.13 2.29
C SER A 177 18.16 4.00 1.36
N LEU A 178 17.58 3.99 0.17
CA LEU A 178 17.92 3.04 -0.89
C LEU A 178 19.24 3.46 -1.55
N ASN A 179 20.35 3.06 -0.93
CA ASN A 179 21.70 3.37 -1.41
C ASN A 179 22.26 2.36 -2.42
N SER A 180 21.51 1.30 -2.73
CA SER A 180 21.89 0.23 -3.65
C SER A 180 20.69 -0.21 -4.49
N SER A 181 20.85 -1.24 -5.35
CA SER A 181 19.74 -1.78 -6.17
C SER A 181 18.60 -2.38 -5.36
N SER A 182 18.81 -2.62 -4.06
CA SER A 182 17.81 -3.17 -3.16
C SER A 182 18.06 -2.78 -1.70
N LEU A 183 17.01 -2.81 -0.90
CA LEU A 183 17.03 -2.67 0.55
C LEU A 183 16.10 -3.73 1.14
N THR A 184 16.55 -4.40 2.19
CA THR A 184 15.71 -5.27 3.02
C THR A 184 15.64 -4.68 4.41
N ILE A 185 14.43 -4.54 4.93
CA ILE A 185 14.16 -4.13 6.31
C ILE A 185 13.55 -5.35 6.99
N SER A 186 14.26 -5.89 7.98
CA SER A 186 14.00 -7.23 8.53
C SER A 186 13.68 -7.20 10.01
N GLY A 187 12.92 -8.22 10.44
CA GLY A 187 12.70 -8.51 11.85
C GLY A 187 11.57 -7.72 12.51
N ASN A 188 10.67 -7.16 11.70
CA ASN A 188 9.45 -6.51 12.19
C ASN A 188 8.32 -7.52 12.34
N THR A 189 7.36 -7.20 13.20
CA THR A 189 6.21 -8.06 13.54
C THR A 189 4.99 -7.16 13.64
N LEU A 190 3.86 -7.58 13.07
CA LEU A 190 2.59 -6.94 13.36
C LEU A 190 1.99 -7.59 14.61
N GLY A 191 2.25 -6.98 15.76
CA GLY A 191 1.88 -7.44 17.09
C GLY A 191 0.38 -7.37 17.40
N SER A 192 -0.44 -6.82 16.52
CA SER A 192 -1.88 -6.72 16.76
C SER A 192 -2.71 -6.41 15.50
N PRO A 193 -4.06 -6.52 15.56
CA PRO A 193 -4.94 -6.17 14.43
C PRO A 193 -4.93 -4.71 14.03
N ILE A 194 -4.32 -3.82 14.82
CA ILE A 194 -4.29 -2.39 14.54
C ILE A 194 -2.87 -1.83 14.52
N ASP A 195 -1.89 -2.72 14.54
CA ASP A 195 -0.47 -2.41 14.43
C ASP A 195 -0.13 -1.77 13.09
N ASN A 196 0.65 -0.69 13.13
CA ASN A 196 1.21 -0.06 11.97
C ASN A 196 2.71 0.12 12.15
N ASP A 197 3.48 -0.50 11.26
CA ASP A 197 4.90 -0.24 11.13
C ASP A 197 5.12 0.89 10.10
N TRP A 198 5.37 2.11 10.57
CA TRP A 198 5.76 3.22 9.70
C TRP A 198 7.27 3.35 9.53
N ILE A 199 7.69 3.57 8.28
CA ILE A 199 9.07 3.95 7.94
C ILE A 199 9.13 5.19 7.05
N GLU A 200 10.21 5.96 7.17
CA GLU A 200 10.57 7.01 6.21
C GLU A 200 11.66 6.47 5.28
N LEU A 201 11.44 6.54 3.97
CA LEU A 201 12.34 5.96 2.97
C LEU A 201 12.72 6.98 1.90
N SER A 202 14.01 7.28 1.80
CA SER A 202 14.56 8.10 0.73
C SER A 202 15.01 7.27 -0.47
N ILE A 203 14.50 7.62 -1.65
CA ILE A 203 14.70 6.88 -2.89
C ILE A 203 15.38 7.81 -3.91
N PRO A 204 16.66 7.58 -4.25
CA PRO A 204 17.33 8.39 -5.26
C PRO A 204 16.76 8.10 -6.65
N ASN A 205 16.64 9.12 -7.50
CA ASN A 205 16.39 8.93 -8.92
C ASN A 205 17.73 8.86 -9.66
N THR A 206 17.88 7.91 -10.58
CA THR A 206 19.09 7.79 -11.42
C THR A 206 18.70 7.65 -12.89
N ALA A 207 19.67 7.75 -13.78
CA ALA A 207 19.41 7.51 -15.20
C ALA A 207 19.02 6.05 -15.52
N GLU A 208 19.25 5.11 -14.60
CA GLU A 208 19.07 3.67 -14.84
C GLU A 208 17.71 3.15 -14.34
N TYR A 209 17.14 3.75 -13.30
CA TYR A 209 15.83 3.38 -12.77
C TYR A 209 15.05 4.65 -12.38
N SER A 210 13.74 4.62 -12.67
CA SER A 210 12.81 5.71 -12.40
C SER A 210 11.69 5.30 -11.46
N SER A 211 11.71 4.06 -10.98
CA SER A 211 10.77 3.52 -10.00
C SER A 211 11.46 2.49 -9.09
N VAL A 212 10.79 2.19 -7.99
CA VAL A 212 11.10 1.09 -7.07
C VAL A 212 9.87 0.21 -6.91
N HIS A 213 10.11 -1.01 -6.48
CA HIS A 213 9.12 -2.03 -6.21
C HIS A 213 9.17 -2.38 -4.73
N PHE A 214 8.00 -2.41 -4.09
CA PHE A 214 7.81 -2.86 -2.71
C PHE A 214 7.14 -4.21 -2.72
N SER A 215 7.67 -5.14 -1.95
CA SER A 215 7.06 -6.43 -1.64
C SER A 215 7.45 -6.85 -0.23
N TYR A 216 6.81 -7.90 0.28
CA TYR A 216 7.20 -8.55 1.52
C TYR A 216 7.29 -10.06 1.31
N ASP A 217 8.17 -10.70 2.06
CA ASP A 217 8.14 -12.15 2.27
C ASP A 217 7.63 -12.38 3.68
N THR A 218 6.69 -13.31 3.80
CA THR A 218 6.12 -13.65 5.08
C THR A 218 5.65 -15.09 5.08
N SER A 219 5.88 -15.78 6.19
CA SER A 219 5.17 -17.00 6.54
C SER A 219 3.74 -16.71 7.01
N MET A 220 3.40 -15.44 7.29
CA MET A 220 2.15 -15.06 7.94
C MET A 220 0.97 -15.35 7.04
N THR A 221 -0.05 -15.98 7.62
CA THR A 221 -1.37 -16.06 6.99
C THR A 221 -2.21 -14.81 7.22
N ASN A 222 -1.86 -13.98 8.20
CA ASN A 222 -2.48 -12.68 8.39
C ASN A 222 -2.19 -11.79 7.17
N ASP A 223 -3.25 -11.21 6.62
CA ASP A 223 -3.16 -10.37 5.43
C ASP A 223 -2.37 -9.09 5.73
N ILE A 224 -1.22 -8.89 5.08
CA ILE A 224 -0.42 -7.66 5.22
C ILE A 224 -0.71 -6.73 4.05
N GLY A 225 -0.90 -5.44 4.35
CA GLY A 225 -0.97 -4.36 3.38
C GLY A 225 0.26 -3.46 3.42
N ILE A 226 0.64 -2.92 2.27
CA ILE A 226 1.58 -1.80 2.15
C ILE A 226 0.81 -0.59 1.62
N GLU A 227 1.03 0.57 2.22
CA GLU A 227 0.64 1.86 1.68
C GLU A 227 1.83 2.80 1.64
N VAL A 228 1.90 3.61 0.58
CA VAL A 228 2.99 4.58 0.38
C VAL A 228 2.39 5.98 0.31
N TYR A 229 3.01 6.91 1.03
CA TYR A 229 2.55 8.28 1.22
C TYR A 229 3.63 9.30 0.89
N GLU A 230 3.17 10.46 0.42
CA GLU A 230 3.95 11.71 0.40
C GLU A 230 3.42 12.67 1.46
N ASN A 231 4.30 13.42 2.12
CA ASN A 231 3.88 14.53 2.96
C ASN A 231 3.72 15.80 2.10
N LEU A 232 2.51 16.32 2.03
CA LEU A 232 2.19 17.54 1.27
C LEU A 232 2.38 18.83 2.09
N SER A 233 2.60 18.74 3.40
CA SER A 233 2.76 19.90 4.30
C SER A 233 4.23 20.25 4.51
N ASN A 234 4.50 21.54 4.73
CA ASN A 234 5.84 22.07 5.04
C ASN A 234 6.06 22.29 6.55
N THR A 235 5.00 22.26 7.36
CA THR A 235 5.03 22.62 8.79
C THR A 235 4.34 21.61 9.70
N GLY A 236 3.96 20.46 9.15
CA GLY A 236 3.28 19.37 9.83
C GLY A 236 3.18 18.17 8.88
N TYR A 237 2.15 17.36 9.05
CA TYR A 237 1.96 16.16 8.26
C TYR A 237 0.62 16.15 7.57
N LYS A 238 0.66 16.18 6.25
CA LYS A 238 -0.50 16.05 5.38
C LYS A 238 -0.27 14.89 4.44
N MET A 239 -0.59 13.70 4.93
CA MET A 239 -0.21 12.44 4.28
C MET A 239 -1.15 12.13 3.12
N ASN A 240 -0.60 12.19 1.91
CA ASN A 240 -1.29 11.80 0.69
C ASN A 240 -0.88 10.39 0.28
N LYS A 241 -1.82 9.45 0.33
CA LYS A 241 -1.60 8.09 -0.18
C LYS A 241 -1.42 8.13 -1.69
N ILE A 242 -0.28 7.65 -2.17
CA ILE A 242 0.05 7.60 -3.60
C ILE A 242 -0.04 6.19 -4.19
N SER A 243 0.09 5.16 -3.35
CA SER A 243 -0.01 3.76 -3.77
C SER A 243 -0.39 2.86 -2.60
N SER A 244 -1.00 1.71 -2.91
CA SER A 244 -1.37 0.69 -1.94
C SER A 244 -1.46 -0.68 -2.60
N GLY A 245 -1.06 -1.72 -1.88
CA GLY A 245 -1.11 -3.09 -2.36
C GLY A 245 -0.15 -3.99 -1.59
N ARG A 246 -0.06 -5.25 -2.02
CA ARG A 246 0.94 -6.20 -1.51
C ARG A 246 2.26 -6.18 -2.27
N ASP A 247 2.14 -5.74 -3.51
CA ASP A 247 3.18 -5.69 -4.52
C ASP A 247 2.85 -4.42 -5.32
N LEU A 248 3.75 -3.43 -5.28
CA LEU A 248 3.50 -2.13 -5.90
C LEU A 248 4.78 -1.43 -6.35
N ASN A 249 4.65 -0.64 -7.42
CA ASN A 249 5.71 0.23 -7.92
C ASN A 249 5.45 1.69 -7.52
N VAL A 250 6.51 2.44 -7.20
CA VAL A 250 6.48 3.88 -6.91
C VAL A 250 7.62 4.58 -7.63
N THR A 251 7.37 5.78 -8.13
CA THR A 251 8.38 6.61 -8.79
C THR A 251 9.59 6.88 -7.88
N ALA A 252 10.80 6.87 -8.43
CA ALA A 252 12.02 7.20 -7.70
C ALA A 252 12.28 8.72 -7.67
N GLY A 253 13.07 9.18 -6.70
CA GLY A 253 13.50 10.59 -6.60
C GLY A 253 12.85 11.41 -5.50
N SER A 254 12.16 10.76 -4.57
CA SER A 254 11.49 11.42 -3.45
C SER A 254 11.83 10.71 -2.12
N THR A 255 11.37 11.32 -1.03
CA THR A 255 11.26 10.65 0.26
C THR A 255 9.79 10.28 0.46
N TYR A 256 9.55 9.01 0.76
CA TYR A 256 8.23 8.46 1.00
C TYR A 256 8.08 8.02 2.44
N TYR A 257 6.84 7.98 2.91
CA TYR A 257 6.48 7.33 4.15
C TYR A 257 5.71 6.06 3.81
N VAL A 258 6.18 4.93 4.31
CA VAL A 258 5.60 3.61 3.99
C VAL A 258 4.98 3.08 5.27
N ARG A 259 3.71 2.71 5.18
CA ARG A 259 2.95 2.06 6.25
C ARG A 259 2.79 0.58 5.90
N ILE A 260 3.24 -0.29 6.79
CA ILE A 260 2.97 -1.71 6.76
C ILE A 260 1.97 -2.00 7.87
N PHE A 261 0.90 -2.73 7.56
CA PHE A 261 -0.21 -2.92 8.49
C PHE A 261 -0.93 -4.23 8.22
N TYR A 262 -1.73 -4.66 9.19
CA TYR A 262 -2.66 -5.77 8.99
C TYR A 262 -3.87 -5.33 8.16
N ASP A 263 -3.99 -5.88 6.95
CA ASP A 263 -5.05 -5.63 5.97
C ASP A 263 -6.25 -6.57 6.18
N GLY A 264 -6.74 -6.62 7.43
CA GLY A 264 -7.93 -7.37 7.80
C GLY A 264 -8.80 -6.61 8.80
N THR A 265 -9.69 -7.34 9.46
CA THR A 265 -10.57 -6.77 10.50
C THR A 265 -10.14 -7.24 11.88
N LEU A 266 -10.44 -6.45 12.92
CA LEU A 266 -10.15 -6.82 14.32
C LEU A 266 -10.69 -8.22 14.66
N GLU A 267 -11.87 -8.59 14.14
CA GLU A 267 -12.52 -9.89 14.42
C GLU A 267 -11.83 -11.08 13.74
N ASN A 268 -11.11 -10.84 12.64
CA ASN A 268 -10.49 -11.90 11.83
C ASN A 268 -9.01 -12.11 12.12
N PHE A 269 -8.42 -11.32 13.02
CA PHE A 269 -7.00 -11.40 13.30
C PHE A 269 -6.64 -12.72 13.98
N ASP A 270 -5.69 -13.45 13.40
CA ASP A 270 -5.19 -14.68 13.98
C ASP A 270 -4.07 -14.37 14.97
N GLU A 271 -4.39 -14.43 16.26
CA GLU A 271 -3.43 -14.19 17.35
C GLU A 271 -2.33 -15.26 17.43
N THR A 272 -2.49 -16.41 16.77
CA THR A 272 -1.49 -17.49 16.81
C THR A 272 -0.26 -17.20 15.93
N GLU A 273 -0.39 -16.25 15.00
CA GLU A 273 0.63 -15.88 14.01
C GLU A 273 1.41 -14.61 14.41
N ILE A 274 1.09 -14.00 15.56
CA ILE A 274 1.68 -12.74 16.06
C ILE A 274 3.21 -12.80 16.23
N SER A 275 3.78 -13.99 16.43
CA SER A 275 5.23 -14.18 16.62
C SER A 275 6.02 -14.26 15.33
N GLU A 276 5.34 -14.23 14.19
CA GLU A 276 5.97 -14.31 12.89
C GLU A 276 6.52 -12.95 12.46
N VAL A 277 7.70 -12.98 11.84
CA VAL A 277 8.38 -11.79 11.34
C VAL A 277 8.13 -11.64 9.85
N TYR A 278 8.07 -10.39 9.38
CA TYR A 278 8.11 -10.10 7.96
C TYR A 278 9.41 -9.36 7.59
N ASP A 279 9.82 -9.55 6.34
CA ASP A 279 10.87 -8.77 5.70
C ASP A 279 10.24 -7.90 4.61
N LEU A 280 10.45 -6.58 4.69
CA LEU A 280 10.09 -5.66 3.61
C LEU A 280 11.24 -5.59 2.61
N PHE A 281 10.94 -5.85 1.33
CA PHE A 281 11.87 -5.73 0.23
C PHE A 281 11.54 -4.50 -0.61
N VAL A 282 12.55 -3.66 -0.81
CA VAL A 282 12.50 -2.53 -1.74
C VAL A 282 13.55 -2.77 -2.81
N SER A 283 13.14 -2.86 -4.07
CA SER A 283 14.04 -3.11 -5.21
C SER A 283 13.90 -2.04 -6.28
N THR A 284 15.00 -1.60 -6.88
CA THR A 284 14.96 -0.67 -8.01
C THR A 284 14.35 -1.33 -9.24
N VAL A 285 13.45 -0.63 -9.94
CA VAL A 285 12.82 -1.07 -11.19
C VAL A 285 13.51 -0.39 -12.36
N TYR A 286 14.36 -1.14 -13.04
CA TYR A 286 15.13 -0.65 -14.17
C TYR A 286 14.27 -0.55 -15.43
N SER A 287 14.50 0.48 -16.25
CA SER A 287 13.86 0.59 -17.55
C SER A 287 14.43 -0.46 -18.51
N PRO A 288 13.63 -1.40 -19.04
CA PRO A 288 14.12 -2.40 -19.98
C PRO A 288 14.62 -1.75 -21.27
N THR A 289 15.73 -2.27 -21.79
CA THR A 289 16.34 -1.79 -23.06
C THR A 289 16.26 -2.81 -24.18
N VAL A 290 16.08 -4.09 -23.83
CA VAL A 290 16.00 -5.23 -24.74
C VAL A 290 15.04 -6.26 -24.15
N ALA A 291 14.25 -6.93 -24.98
CA ALA A 291 13.49 -8.11 -24.60
C ALA A 291 13.68 -9.27 -25.57
N THR A 292 13.33 -10.49 -25.16
CA THR A 292 13.19 -11.67 -26.02
C THR A 292 11.76 -12.17 -25.96
N ILE A 293 11.29 -12.84 -27.02
CA ILE A 293 10.09 -13.68 -27.01
C ILE A 293 10.56 -15.12 -27.15
N ASP A 294 10.51 -15.86 -26.06
CA ASP A 294 11.01 -17.23 -26.01
C ASP A 294 9.93 -18.23 -26.42
N SER A 295 8.64 -17.90 -26.24
CA SER A 295 7.54 -18.72 -26.72
C SER A 295 6.26 -17.93 -27.00
N ILE A 296 5.49 -18.42 -27.97
CA ILE A 296 4.08 -18.07 -28.19
C ILE A 296 3.29 -19.37 -28.16
N VAL A 297 2.37 -19.49 -27.20
CA VAL A 297 1.52 -20.66 -27.01
C VAL A 297 0.09 -20.30 -27.30
N GLY A 298 -0.52 -20.96 -28.28
CA GLY A 298 -1.93 -20.79 -28.60
C GLY A 298 -2.66 -22.11 -28.73
N THR A 299 -3.79 -22.11 -29.43
CA THR A 299 -4.63 -23.31 -29.62
C THR A 299 -3.95 -24.41 -30.44
N MET A 300 -2.84 -24.09 -31.12
CA MET A 300 -2.05 -25.04 -31.90
C MET A 300 -0.71 -25.43 -31.23
N GLY A 301 -0.55 -25.12 -29.94
CA GLY A 301 0.64 -25.43 -29.15
C GLY A 301 1.73 -24.37 -29.22
N ASN A 302 2.95 -24.78 -28.88
CA ASN A 302 4.12 -23.90 -28.71
C ASN A 302 5.26 -24.18 -29.71
N GLN A 303 5.00 -24.98 -30.74
CA GLN A 303 6.04 -25.39 -31.68
C GLN A 303 6.09 -24.49 -32.90
N LYS A 304 7.30 -24.11 -33.31
CA LYS A 304 7.49 -23.48 -34.61
C LYS A 304 7.32 -24.50 -35.74
N VAL A 305 6.51 -24.15 -36.73
CA VAL A 305 6.24 -24.99 -37.90
C VAL A 305 6.71 -24.29 -39.16
N ASN A 306 7.31 -25.05 -40.08
CA ASN A 306 7.71 -24.52 -41.37
C ASN A 306 6.46 -24.27 -42.25
N TYR A 307 6.27 -23.01 -42.64
CA TYR A 307 5.37 -22.60 -43.71
C TYR A 307 6.23 -22.33 -44.95
N PRO A 308 6.25 -23.23 -45.96
CA PRO A 308 7.13 -23.09 -47.11
C PRO A 308 7.00 -21.73 -47.80
N GLY A 309 8.12 -21.07 -48.06
CA GLY A 309 8.14 -19.71 -48.62
C GLY A 309 8.05 -18.57 -47.58
N TYR A 310 7.70 -18.89 -46.33
CA TYR A 310 7.68 -17.93 -45.22
C TYR A 310 8.78 -18.27 -44.19
N GLY A 311 8.89 -19.54 -43.76
CA GLY A 311 9.87 -19.98 -42.77
C GLY A 311 9.24 -20.67 -41.56
N TYR A 312 9.99 -20.75 -40.45
CA TYR A 312 9.55 -21.39 -39.21
C TYR A 312 8.96 -20.38 -38.24
N TYR A 313 7.68 -20.55 -37.92
CA TYR A 313 6.95 -19.63 -37.04
C TYR A 313 6.15 -20.37 -35.99
N TYR A 314 5.97 -19.74 -34.84
CA TYR A 314 4.87 -20.10 -33.94
C TYR A 314 3.55 -20.00 -34.70
N ARG A 315 2.57 -20.81 -34.32
CA ARG A 315 1.25 -20.76 -34.92
C ARG A 315 0.14 -20.92 -33.91
N THR A 316 -0.99 -20.29 -34.18
CA THR A 316 -2.22 -20.44 -33.41
C THR A 316 -3.43 -20.39 -34.33
N GLY A 317 -4.55 -20.94 -33.87
CA GLY A 317 -5.88 -20.61 -34.37
C GLY A 317 -6.55 -19.58 -33.47
N GLN A 318 -7.86 -19.40 -33.63
CA GLN A 318 -8.64 -18.39 -32.88
C GLN A 318 -8.55 -18.60 -31.37
N GLY A 319 -8.49 -17.51 -30.60
CA GLY A 319 -8.52 -17.53 -29.14
C GLY A 319 -7.42 -16.71 -28.47
N THR A 320 -7.14 -17.05 -27.22
CA THR A 320 -6.07 -16.45 -26.42
C THR A 320 -4.72 -17.09 -26.75
N ILE A 321 -3.69 -16.26 -26.84
CA ILE A 321 -2.29 -16.70 -26.82
C ILE A 321 -1.64 -16.33 -25.49
N THR A 322 -0.65 -17.13 -25.10
CA THR A 322 0.29 -16.83 -24.01
C THR A 322 1.65 -16.53 -24.64
N VAL A 323 2.19 -15.35 -24.36
CA VAL A 323 3.52 -14.90 -24.81
C VAL A 323 4.43 -14.88 -23.59
N SER A 324 5.57 -15.55 -23.67
CA SER A 324 6.56 -15.56 -22.59
C SER A 324 7.95 -15.24 -23.12
N GLY A 325 8.75 -14.58 -22.31
CA GLY A 325 10.13 -14.22 -22.63
C GLY A 325 10.84 -13.54 -21.48
N ARG A 326 11.92 -12.81 -21.79
CA ARG A 326 12.72 -12.11 -20.78
C ARG A 326 13.06 -10.69 -21.20
N ALA A 327 12.88 -9.72 -20.31
CA ALA A 327 13.32 -8.34 -20.48
C ALA A 327 14.59 -8.06 -19.67
N THR A 328 15.48 -7.27 -20.27
CA THR A 328 16.78 -6.91 -19.68
C THR A 328 17.12 -5.46 -19.93
N TYR A 329 17.96 -4.91 -19.07
CA TYR A 329 18.54 -3.59 -19.24
C TYR A 329 20.07 -3.68 -19.35
N ASN A 330 20.65 -2.66 -20.00
CA ASN A 330 22.08 -2.46 -20.07
C ASN A 330 22.42 -1.22 -19.24
N GLY A 331 22.91 -1.44 -18.02
CA GLY A 331 23.37 -0.36 -17.13
C GLY A 331 24.76 0.15 -17.51
N SER A 332 25.23 1.16 -16.79
CA SER A 332 26.55 1.77 -17.02
C SER A 332 27.73 0.82 -16.73
N THR A 333 27.52 -0.17 -15.85
CA THR A 333 28.56 -1.08 -15.36
C THR A 333 28.32 -2.56 -15.68
N ALA A 334 27.11 -2.93 -16.10
CA ALA A 334 26.73 -4.30 -16.43
C ALA A 334 25.70 -4.35 -17.56
N SER A 335 25.90 -5.26 -18.51
CA SER A 335 24.97 -5.51 -19.61
C SER A 335 24.08 -6.73 -19.33
N ASN A 336 22.93 -6.78 -20.01
CA ASN A 336 22.00 -7.91 -19.99
C ASN A 336 21.53 -8.29 -18.58
N GLN A 337 21.34 -7.30 -17.72
CA GLN A 337 20.85 -7.50 -16.36
C GLN A 337 19.31 -7.63 -16.39
N PRO A 338 18.72 -8.42 -15.47
CA PRO A 338 17.26 -8.51 -15.33
C PRO A 338 16.60 -7.13 -15.23
N ALA A 339 15.65 -6.81 -16.11
CA ALA A 339 14.74 -5.71 -15.87
C ALA A 339 13.62 -6.23 -14.97
N ALA A 340 13.87 -6.28 -13.66
CA ALA A 340 12.97 -6.86 -12.67
C ALA A 340 11.79 -5.92 -12.36
N PHE A 341 10.61 -6.51 -12.18
CA PHE A 341 9.36 -5.82 -11.81
C PHE A 341 8.94 -4.67 -12.76
N SER A 342 9.43 -4.71 -13.99
CA SER A 342 9.13 -3.74 -15.05
C SER A 342 7.80 -4.08 -15.71
N ASP A 343 6.95 -3.09 -15.90
CA ASP A 343 5.70 -3.24 -16.64
C ASP A 343 5.95 -3.16 -18.15
N LEU A 344 5.43 -4.14 -18.89
CA LEU A 344 5.59 -4.29 -20.33
C LEU A 344 4.23 -4.25 -21.04
N TYR A 345 4.19 -3.63 -22.22
CA TYR A 345 3.11 -3.81 -23.17
C TYR A 345 3.43 -4.95 -24.14
N VAL A 346 2.45 -5.83 -24.34
CA VAL A 346 2.46 -6.85 -25.38
C VAL A 346 1.41 -6.49 -26.42
N TYR A 347 1.87 -6.12 -27.61
CA TYR A 347 1.05 -5.59 -28.69
C TYR A 347 1.00 -6.56 -29.86
N TYR A 348 -0.21 -6.96 -30.24
CA TYR A 348 -0.49 -7.73 -31.43
C TYR A 348 -0.76 -6.80 -32.62
N TYR A 349 -0.25 -7.18 -33.79
CA TYR A 349 -0.55 -6.51 -35.05
C TYR A 349 -0.83 -7.50 -36.19
N ASN A 350 -1.91 -7.23 -36.92
CA ASN A 350 -2.28 -7.91 -38.15
C ASN A 350 -2.24 -6.94 -39.35
N PRO A 351 -1.22 -7.03 -40.21
CA PRO A 351 -1.10 -6.14 -41.36
C PRO A 351 -2.22 -6.35 -42.39
N TYR A 352 -2.83 -7.53 -42.45
CA TYR A 352 -3.89 -7.85 -43.42
C TYR A 352 -5.18 -7.10 -43.11
N TRP A 353 -5.59 -7.09 -41.83
CA TRP A 353 -6.72 -6.27 -41.38
C TRP A 353 -6.45 -4.78 -41.49
N ALA A 354 -5.21 -4.34 -41.22
CA ALA A 354 -4.81 -2.95 -41.38
C ALA A 354 -4.94 -2.50 -42.84
N ALA A 355 -4.45 -3.31 -43.79
CA ALA A 355 -4.56 -3.03 -45.22
C ALA A 355 -6.02 -3.01 -45.72
N ASN A 356 -6.91 -3.74 -45.04
CA ASN A 356 -8.35 -3.76 -45.32
C ASN A 356 -9.15 -2.70 -44.54
N ASN A 357 -8.50 -1.65 -44.02
CA ASN A 357 -9.11 -0.55 -43.28
C ASN A 357 -10.02 -1.00 -42.10
N THR A 358 -9.70 -2.14 -41.47
CA THR A 358 -10.47 -2.67 -40.34
C THR A 358 -9.63 -2.66 -39.07
N SER A 359 -9.35 -1.44 -38.57
CA SER A 359 -8.41 -1.19 -37.47
C SER A 359 -8.72 -1.97 -36.19
N ASN A 360 -10.01 -2.23 -35.90
CA ASN A 360 -10.44 -2.93 -34.68
C ASN A 360 -10.01 -4.40 -34.64
N TYR A 361 -9.68 -5.02 -35.78
CA TYR A 361 -9.14 -6.38 -35.86
C TYR A 361 -7.63 -6.40 -36.16
N ALA A 362 -7.06 -5.24 -36.47
CA ALA A 362 -5.66 -5.11 -36.81
C ALA A 362 -4.75 -5.08 -35.58
N SER A 363 -5.28 -4.85 -34.38
CA SER A 363 -4.47 -4.80 -33.17
C SER A 363 -5.20 -5.22 -31.90
N ALA A 364 -4.42 -5.66 -30.92
CA ALA A 364 -4.84 -5.94 -29.55
C ALA A 364 -3.65 -5.68 -28.62
N ILE A 365 -3.93 -5.35 -27.36
CA ILE A 365 -2.91 -5.00 -26.38
C ILE A 365 -3.23 -5.62 -25.02
N THR A 366 -2.20 -6.03 -24.30
CA THR A 366 -2.26 -6.42 -22.90
C THR A 366 -1.01 -5.92 -22.19
N THR A 367 -1.03 -5.91 -20.85
CA THR A 367 0.14 -5.60 -20.01
C THR A 367 0.55 -6.82 -19.21
N CYS A 368 1.82 -6.86 -18.81
CA CYS A 368 2.35 -7.83 -17.86
C CYS A 368 3.53 -7.21 -17.11
N GLN A 369 3.88 -7.78 -15.97
CA GLN A 369 5.06 -7.39 -15.21
C GLN A 369 6.12 -8.50 -15.28
N THR A 370 7.40 -8.12 -15.26
CA THR A 370 8.49 -9.08 -15.15
C THR A 370 8.72 -9.54 -13.70
N ASP A 371 9.15 -10.78 -13.52
CA ASP A 371 9.61 -11.28 -12.23
C ASP A 371 11.00 -10.71 -11.84
N ALA A 372 11.51 -11.10 -10.66
CA ALA A 372 12.85 -10.73 -10.18
C ALA A 372 14.01 -11.10 -11.14
N ASN A 373 13.79 -12.05 -12.06
CA ASN A 373 14.77 -12.50 -13.05
C ASN A 373 14.56 -11.85 -14.43
N GLY A 374 13.59 -10.95 -14.56
CA GLY A 374 13.21 -10.27 -15.80
C GLY A 374 12.31 -11.10 -16.70
N ASN A 375 11.82 -12.27 -16.26
CA ASN A 375 10.94 -13.10 -17.08
C ASN A 375 9.52 -12.54 -17.04
N TYR A 376 8.81 -12.60 -18.16
CA TYR A 376 7.41 -12.18 -18.23
C TYR A 376 6.54 -13.25 -18.89
N THR A 377 5.25 -13.22 -18.59
CA THR A 377 4.22 -14.00 -19.26
C THR A 377 2.96 -13.17 -19.39
N ALA A 378 2.47 -13.01 -20.62
CA ALA A 378 1.28 -12.23 -20.95
C ALA A 378 0.24 -13.08 -21.65
N GLN A 379 -1.03 -12.92 -21.28
CA GLN A 379 -2.16 -13.52 -21.99
C GLN A 379 -2.87 -12.45 -22.84
N LEU A 380 -3.05 -12.74 -24.12
CA LEU A 380 -3.64 -11.82 -25.08
C LEU A 380 -4.74 -12.51 -25.87
N GLN A 381 -5.97 -11.98 -25.77
CA GLN A 381 -7.09 -12.42 -26.61
C GLN A 381 -6.93 -11.82 -28.01
N LEU A 382 -6.82 -12.69 -29.02
CA LEU A 382 -6.68 -12.24 -30.40
C LEU A 382 -8.06 -11.96 -31.04
N PRO A 383 -8.18 -10.91 -31.87
CA PRO A 383 -9.29 -10.75 -32.81
C PRO A 383 -9.34 -11.90 -33.83
N PRO A 384 -10.42 -12.09 -34.58
CA PRO A 384 -10.47 -13.12 -35.63
C PRO A 384 -9.39 -12.89 -36.71
N PRO A 385 -8.81 -13.96 -37.28
CA PRO A 385 -7.90 -13.86 -38.43
C PRO A 385 -8.65 -13.49 -39.72
N MET A 386 -7.93 -12.95 -40.70
CA MET A 386 -8.46 -12.63 -42.04
C MET A 386 -8.27 -13.80 -43.02
N GLY A 387 -7.15 -14.51 -42.93
CA GLY A 387 -6.78 -15.56 -43.88
C GLY A 387 -6.28 -15.00 -45.23
N GLY A 388 -5.49 -13.92 -45.18
CA GLY A 388 -5.04 -13.18 -46.35
C GLY A 388 -4.06 -13.94 -47.25
N GLU A 389 -3.36 -14.92 -46.70
CA GLU A 389 -2.46 -15.82 -47.42
C GLU A 389 -3.03 -17.24 -47.47
N SER A 390 -2.52 -18.04 -48.40
CA SER A 390 -2.83 -19.47 -48.42
C SER A 390 -1.63 -20.31 -48.82
N ILE A 391 -1.55 -21.53 -48.25
CA ILE A 391 -0.52 -22.49 -48.62
C ILE A 391 -1.07 -23.91 -48.65
N ARG A 392 -0.63 -24.67 -49.65
CA ARG A 392 -0.98 -26.08 -49.80
C ARG A 392 0.04 -26.98 -49.11
N PHE A 393 -0.40 -27.67 -48.08
CA PHE A 393 0.29 -28.81 -47.48
C PHE A 393 -0.12 -30.12 -48.19
N SER A 394 0.55 -31.22 -47.83
CA SER A 394 0.27 -32.54 -48.40
C SER A 394 -1.19 -32.99 -48.23
N SER A 395 -1.81 -32.66 -47.09
CA SER A 395 -3.18 -33.10 -46.74
C SER A 395 -4.23 -31.99 -46.70
N SER A 396 -3.85 -30.72 -46.82
CA SER A 396 -4.77 -29.60 -46.66
C SER A 396 -4.24 -28.31 -47.30
N THR A 397 -5.13 -27.37 -47.59
CA THR A 397 -4.79 -25.97 -47.85
C THR A 397 -5.11 -25.15 -46.60
N GLN A 398 -4.14 -24.41 -46.07
CA GLN A 398 -4.37 -23.51 -44.93
C GLN A 398 -4.46 -22.07 -45.40
N TYR A 399 -5.43 -21.34 -44.85
CA TYR A 399 -5.57 -19.90 -44.99
C TYR A 399 -5.13 -19.24 -43.69
N PHE A 400 -4.24 -18.25 -43.78
CA PHE A 400 -3.58 -17.69 -42.60
C PHE A 400 -3.14 -16.25 -42.82
N ASP A 401 -2.76 -15.60 -41.73
CA ASP A 401 -2.11 -14.30 -41.71
C ASP A 401 -0.70 -14.44 -41.09
N VAL A 402 0.26 -13.68 -41.61
CA VAL A 402 1.52 -13.40 -40.93
C VAL A 402 1.33 -12.19 -40.01
N CYS A 403 1.25 -12.43 -38.71
CA CYS A 403 1.05 -11.40 -37.69
C CYS A 403 2.33 -11.17 -36.89
N TYR A 404 2.32 -10.14 -36.05
CA TYR A 404 3.46 -9.76 -35.21
C TYR A 404 3.02 -9.57 -33.77
N ILE A 405 3.89 -10.00 -32.85
CA ILE A 405 3.88 -9.53 -31.47
C ILE A 405 5.04 -8.57 -31.30
N PHE A 406 4.79 -7.46 -30.62
CA PHE A 406 5.76 -6.46 -30.24
C PHE A 406 5.76 -6.30 -28.72
N ILE A 407 6.93 -6.08 -28.14
CA ILE A 407 7.11 -5.80 -26.72
C ILE A 407 7.64 -4.38 -26.56
N PHE A 408 7.02 -3.61 -25.67
CA PHE A 408 7.42 -2.25 -25.33
C PHE A 408 7.50 -2.08 -23.82
N ASP A 409 8.35 -1.16 -23.36
CA ASP A 409 8.27 -0.63 -21.99
C ASP A 409 7.01 0.24 -21.88
N VAL A 410 6.19 0.04 -20.84
CA VAL A 410 5.00 0.88 -20.58
C VAL A 410 5.39 2.35 -20.42
N ASN A 411 6.58 2.62 -19.90
CA ASN A 411 7.10 3.97 -19.68
C ASN A 411 7.82 4.56 -20.90
N ASN A 412 8.07 3.77 -21.94
CA ASN A 412 8.73 4.22 -23.17
C ASN A 412 8.19 3.51 -24.43
N LEU A 413 6.99 3.92 -24.86
CA LEU A 413 6.33 3.39 -26.06
C LEU A 413 7.02 3.77 -27.38
N SER A 414 8.03 4.64 -27.35
CA SER A 414 8.76 5.04 -28.55
C SER A 414 9.83 4.04 -28.98
N GLN A 415 10.18 3.10 -28.08
CA GLN A 415 11.22 2.11 -28.29
C GLN A 415 10.64 0.70 -28.28
N GLU A 416 10.65 0.04 -29.44
CA GLU A 416 10.42 -1.41 -29.53
C GLU A 416 11.56 -2.16 -28.83
N LEU A 417 11.22 -3.01 -27.86
CA LEU A 417 12.19 -3.86 -27.16
C LEU A 417 12.48 -5.14 -27.95
N CYS A 418 11.45 -5.72 -28.55
CA CYS A 418 11.55 -6.81 -29.53
C CYS A 418 10.25 -7.01 -30.31
N SER A 419 10.34 -7.78 -31.38
CA SER A 419 9.20 -8.29 -32.11
C SER A 419 9.41 -9.73 -32.57
N GLU A 420 8.32 -10.48 -32.65
CA GLU A 420 8.32 -11.86 -33.15
C GLU A 420 7.14 -12.05 -34.11
N PRO A 421 7.40 -12.43 -35.37
CA PRO A 421 6.34 -12.82 -36.30
C PRO A 421 5.76 -14.20 -35.93
N PHE A 422 4.47 -14.40 -36.17
CA PHE A 422 3.80 -15.70 -36.01
C PHE A 422 2.70 -15.89 -37.05
N ILE A 423 2.28 -17.15 -37.24
CA ILE A 423 1.21 -17.51 -38.16
C ILE A 423 -0.11 -17.62 -37.42
N TYR A 424 -1.11 -16.88 -37.89
CA TYR A 424 -2.47 -16.95 -37.38
C TYR A 424 -3.39 -17.63 -38.39
N VAL A 425 -3.78 -18.86 -38.09
CA VAL A 425 -4.57 -19.71 -39.00
C VAL A 425 -6.06 -19.37 -38.89
N ASP A 426 -6.69 -19.03 -40.02
CA ASP A 426 -8.14 -18.89 -40.14
C ASP A 426 -8.80 -20.26 -40.26
N ARG A 427 -8.48 -20.98 -41.33
CA ARG A 427 -9.07 -22.29 -41.61
C ARG A 427 -8.12 -23.21 -42.36
N SER A 428 -8.44 -24.51 -42.30
CA SER A 428 -7.76 -25.58 -43.03
C SER A 428 -8.78 -26.36 -43.85
N ASP A 429 -8.62 -26.35 -45.17
CA ASP A 429 -9.46 -27.11 -46.10
C ASP A 429 -8.74 -28.42 -46.44
N TYR A 430 -9.27 -29.54 -45.96
CA TYR A 430 -8.69 -30.87 -46.20
C TYR A 430 -8.97 -31.35 -47.64
N ASN A 431 -7.96 -31.97 -48.26
CA ASN A 431 -8.02 -32.46 -49.65
C ASN A 431 -8.96 -33.66 -49.83
#